data_AF-A0A6A0A6B3-F1
#
_entry.id   AF-A0A6A0A6B3-F1
#
_cell.length_a   1.000
_cell.length_b   1.000
_cell.length_c   1.000
_cell.angle_alpha   90.00
_cell.angle_beta   90.00
_cell.angle_gamma   90.00
#
_symmetry.space_group_name_H-M   'P 1'
#
loop_
_entity.id
_entity.type
_entity.pdbx_description
1 polymer ?
#
loop_
_entity_poly.entity_id
_entity_poly.type
_entity_poly.pdbx_seq_one_letter_code
_entity_poly.pdbx_strand_id
1 'polypeptide(L)'
;GKGKAKAGAKGRKKAPKEKPPRAPLPKGQDLAVLDLAAALKLLAGPQPLGLHPTDQQPVFLQSGRFGPCVRHGERLASLPKSVAPDMVDLAQAVELLTKKAAREAAKAAKYASTSASVTTTAPPVALSATVAGKSRAKAKSKKEAK
;
A
#
# COMPACT_ATOMS: atom_id res chain seq x y z
N GLY A 1 -40.66 -24.26 -27.10
CA GLY A 1 -39.25 -24.00 -26.74
C GLY A 1 -39.10 -22.57 -26.26
N LYS A 2 -38.43 -22.37 -25.13
CA LYS A 2 -38.10 -21.06 -24.54
C LYS A 2 -37.07 -20.35 -25.43
N GLY A 3 -37.28 -19.07 -25.72
CA GLY A 3 -36.29 -18.23 -26.40
C GLY A 3 -36.48 -16.76 -26.01
N LYS A 4 -36.11 -16.41 -24.77
CA LYS A 4 -36.13 -15.03 -24.31
C LYS A 4 -35.00 -14.25 -24.98
N ALA A 5 -35.34 -13.38 -25.94
CA ALA A 5 -34.44 -12.32 -26.39
C ALA A 5 -34.33 -11.27 -25.27
N LYS A 6 -33.28 -11.36 -24.45
CA LYS A 6 -32.84 -10.23 -23.62
C LYS A 6 -31.81 -9.43 -24.41
N ALA A 7 -32.30 -8.45 -25.18
CA ALA A 7 -31.46 -7.36 -25.65
C ALA A 7 -31.11 -6.47 -24.43
N GLY A 8 -30.00 -6.80 -23.78
CA GLY A 8 -29.39 -5.94 -22.77
C GLY A 8 -28.82 -4.70 -23.46
N ALA A 9 -29.60 -3.62 -23.48
CA ALA A 9 -29.14 -2.32 -23.92
C ALA A 9 -27.95 -1.90 -23.03
N LYS A 10 -26.75 -1.94 -23.63
CA LYS A 10 -25.48 -1.52 -23.04
C LYS A 10 -25.63 -0.14 -22.42
N GLY A 11 -25.27 -0.05 -21.13
CA GLY A 11 -25.17 1.20 -20.41
C GLY A 11 -24.31 2.20 -21.18
N ARG A 12 -24.87 3.38 -21.41
CA ARG A 12 -24.19 4.52 -22.00
C ARG A 12 -22.99 4.86 -21.10
N LYS A 13 -21.77 4.60 -21.57
CA LYS A 13 -20.55 5.09 -20.91
C LYS A 13 -20.62 6.62 -20.88
N LYS A 14 -20.72 7.19 -19.68
CA LYS A 14 -20.61 8.65 -19.47
C LYS A 14 -19.24 9.10 -19.99
N ALA A 15 -19.20 10.24 -20.67
CA ALA A 15 -17.97 10.89 -21.12
C ALA A 15 -16.96 11.00 -19.95
N PRO A 16 -15.65 10.81 -20.21
CA PRO A 16 -14.66 10.93 -19.15
C PRO A 16 -14.67 12.39 -18.69
N LYS A 17 -15.15 12.63 -17.46
CA LYS A 17 -14.84 13.86 -16.75
C LYS A 17 -13.32 13.90 -16.64
N GLU A 18 -12.67 14.73 -17.44
CA GLU A 18 -11.22 14.92 -17.44
C GLU A 18 -10.83 15.44 -16.06
N LYS A 19 -10.46 14.51 -15.17
CA LYS A 19 -10.03 14.87 -13.82
C LYS A 19 -8.68 15.55 -13.97
N PRO A 20 -8.48 16.73 -13.36
CA PRO A 20 -7.19 17.41 -13.47
C PRO A 20 -6.09 16.47 -12.98
N PRO A 21 -4.95 16.36 -13.69
CA PRO A 21 -3.82 15.58 -13.24
C PRO A 21 -3.34 16.14 -11.90
N ARG A 22 -3.01 15.24 -10.97
CA ARG A 22 -2.55 15.59 -9.63
C ARG A 22 -1.28 14.82 -9.32
N ALA A 23 -0.36 15.50 -8.67
CA ALA A 23 0.86 14.89 -8.16
C ALA A 23 0.97 15.15 -6.66
N PRO A 24 1.42 14.17 -5.87
CA PRO A 24 1.76 14.40 -4.47
C PRO A 24 3.04 15.24 -4.38
N LEU A 25 3.07 16.16 -3.43
CA LEU A 25 4.29 16.90 -3.11
C LEU A 25 5.23 16.03 -2.25
N PRO A 26 6.55 16.01 -2.55
CA PRO A 26 7.53 15.39 -1.69
C PRO A 26 7.54 16.02 -0.29
N LYS A 27 7.88 15.22 0.72
CA LYS A 27 8.02 15.73 2.09
C LYS A 27 9.19 16.71 2.18
N GLY A 28 8.95 17.88 2.76
CA GLY A 28 9.99 18.89 2.98
C GLY A 28 10.25 19.81 1.78
N GLN A 29 9.47 19.71 0.70
CA GLN A 29 9.52 20.66 -0.41
C GLN A 29 8.85 21.99 0.01
N ASP A 30 9.56 23.11 -0.10
CA ASP A 30 8.99 24.44 0.15
C ASP A 30 8.15 24.90 -1.06
N LEU A 31 6.95 25.39 -0.78
CA LEU A 31 6.03 25.95 -1.78
C LEU A 31 6.49 27.31 -2.29
N ALA A 32 7.22 28.07 -1.48
CA ALA A 32 7.70 29.39 -1.87
C ALA A 32 8.79 29.34 -2.95
N VAL A 33 9.49 28.22 -3.06
CA VAL A 33 10.64 28.02 -3.97
C VAL A 33 10.31 27.05 -5.11
N LEU A 34 9.08 26.53 -5.17
CA LEU A 34 8.70 25.55 -6.18
C LEU A 34 8.47 26.23 -7.54
N ASP A 35 9.41 26.03 -8.46
CA ASP A 35 9.34 26.58 -9.82
C ASP A 35 8.48 25.74 -10.77
N LEU A 36 8.05 26.34 -11.89
CA LEU A 36 7.21 25.72 -12.92
C LEU A 36 7.83 24.42 -13.46
N ALA A 37 9.15 24.43 -13.71
CA ALA A 37 9.85 23.26 -14.21
C ALA A 37 9.78 22.08 -13.23
N ALA A 38 9.91 22.34 -11.92
CA ALA A 38 9.78 21.32 -10.89
C ALA A 38 8.33 20.82 -10.77
N ALA A 39 7.35 21.72 -10.85
CA ALA A 39 5.94 21.36 -10.85
C ALA A 39 5.57 20.43 -12.02
N LEU A 40 6.03 20.74 -13.24
CA LEU A 40 5.78 19.92 -14.43
C LEU A 40 6.37 18.50 -14.28
N LYS A 41 7.56 18.37 -13.69
CA LYS A 41 8.15 17.06 -13.39
C LYS A 41 7.30 16.23 -12.42
N LEU A 42 6.72 16.86 -11.40
CA LEU A 42 5.83 16.18 -10.46
C LEU A 42 4.54 15.72 -11.17
N LEU A 43 3.96 16.56 -12.03
CA LEU A 43 2.75 16.25 -12.79
C LEU A 43 2.97 15.11 -13.81
N ALA A 44 4.19 14.93 -14.32
CA ALA A 44 4.52 13.84 -15.25
C ALA A 44 4.35 12.44 -14.61
N GLY A 45 4.35 12.34 -13.28
CA GLY A 45 4.10 11.11 -12.55
C GLY A 45 5.36 10.27 -12.30
N PRO A 46 5.24 8.93 -12.16
CA PRO A 46 6.36 8.05 -11.87
C PRO A 46 7.40 8.05 -12.99
N GLN A 47 8.67 8.23 -12.64
CA GLN A 47 9.77 8.26 -13.60
C GLN A 47 10.15 6.83 -14.00
N PRO A 48 10.12 6.46 -15.29
CA PRO A 48 10.59 5.15 -15.74
C PRO A 48 12.12 5.09 -15.69
N LEU A 49 12.68 4.02 -15.11
CA LEU A 49 14.12 3.75 -15.09
C LEU A 49 14.55 2.78 -16.20
N GLY A 50 13.63 1.97 -16.73
CA GLY A 50 13.91 0.99 -17.77
C GLY A 50 13.16 -0.32 -17.59
N LEU A 51 13.53 -1.33 -18.38
CA LEU A 51 12.98 -2.68 -18.29
C LEU A 51 13.84 -3.55 -17.38
N HIS A 52 13.22 -4.34 -16.52
CA HIS A 52 13.93 -5.29 -15.67
C HIS A 52 14.62 -6.36 -16.52
N PRO A 53 15.89 -6.72 -16.27
CA PRO A 53 16.64 -7.65 -17.13
C PRO A 53 16.02 -9.06 -17.21
N THR A 54 15.44 -9.54 -16.12
CA THR A 54 14.82 -10.88 -16.05
C THR A 54 13.41 -10.94 -16.63
N ASP A 55 12.54 -10.00 -16.25
CA ASP A 55 11.10 -10.08 -16.52
C ASP A 55 10.66 -9.15 -17.67
N GLN A 56 11.55 -8.29 -18.17
CA GLN A 56 11.27 -7.27 -19.20
C GLN A 56 10.09 -6.33 -18.85
N GLN A 57 9.75 -6.24 -17.56
CA GLN A 57 8.70 -5.36 -17.06
C GLN A 57 9.28 -4.00 -16.65
N PRO A 58 8.50 -2.91 -16.77
CA PRO A 58 8.97 -1.58 -16.47
C PRO A 58 9.22 -1.39 -14.97
N VAL A 59 10.35 -0.76 -14.68
CA VAL A 59 10.74 -0.32 -13.34
C VAL A 59 10.49 1.19 -13.24
N PHE A 60 9.73 1.59 -12.22
CA PHE A 60 9.38 2.99 -11.97
C PHE A 60 10.00 3.48 -10.67
N LEU A 61 10.53 4.70 -10.70
CA LEU A 61 10.91 5.47 -9.54
C LEU A 61 9.75 6.40 -9.17
N GLN A 62 9.35 6.38 -7.90
CA GLN A 62 8.25 7.21 -7.41
C GLN A 62 8.57 7.75 -6.01
N SER A 63 8.09 8.96 -5.73
CA SER A 63 8.19 9.57 -4.40
C SER A 63 6.89 9.34 -3.62
N GLY A 64 6.97 8.54 -2.54
CA GLY A 64 5.82 8.18 -1.71
C GLY A 64 5.86 8.81 -0.32
N ARG A 65 4.88 8.45 0.53
CA ARG A 65 4.81 8.91 1.94
C ARG A 65 6.10 8.67 2.71
N PHE A 66 6.84 7.61 2.41
CA PHE A 66 8.06 7.23 3.13
C PHE A 66 9.35 7.71 2.44
N GLY A 67 9.25 8.46 1.34
CA GLY A 67 10.37 8.90 0.52
C GLY A 67 10.43 8.19 -0.83
N PRO A 68 11.55 8.35 -1.55
CA PRO A 68 11.78 7.70 -2.85
C PRO A 68 11.70 6.18 -2.77
N CYS A 69 11.06 5.57 -3.76
CA CYS A 69 10.94 4.11 -3.84
C CYS A 69 10.88 3.63 -5.31
N VAL A 70 11.41 2.44 -5.54
CA VAL A 70 11.39 1.72 -6.80
C VAL A 70 10.21 0.75 -6.81
N ARG A 71 9.37 0.83 -7.83
CA ARG A 71 8.25 -0.08 -8.07
C ARG A 71 8.53 -0.95 -9.29
N HIS A 72 8.24 -2.23 -9.15
CA HIS A 72 8.25 -3.22 -10.22
C HIS A 72 7.05 -4.15 -10.04
N GLY A 73 6.03 -3.99 -10.90
CA GLY A 73 4.73 -4.67 -10.75
C GLY A 73 4.08 -4.40 -9.39
N GLU A 74 3.94 -5.45 -8.58
CA GLU A 74 3.42 -5.42 -7.21
C GLU A 74 4.50 -5.18 -6.15
N ARG A 75 5.79 -5.33 -6.51
CA ARG A 75 6.90 -5.14 -5.59
C ARG A 75 7.29 -3.66 -5.52
N LEU A 76 7.64 -3.22 -4.31
CA LEU A 76 8.00 -1.83 -4.02
C LEU A 76 9.18 -1.75 -3.06
N ALA A 77 10.39 -1.43 -3.51
CA ALA A 77 11.55 -1.24 -2.64
C ALA A 77 11.77 0.23 -2.30
N SER A 78 11.93 0.54 -1.02
CA SER A 78 12.30 1.90 -0.58
C SER A 78 13.79 2.14 -0.81
N LEU A 79 14.15 3.35 -1.24
CA LEU A 79 15.56 3.74 -1.32
C LEU A 79 16.11 4.07 0.07
N PRO A 80 17.41 3.85 0.30
CA PRO A 80 18.09 4.38 1.48
C PRO A 80 18.13 5.91 1.45
N LYS A 81 18.11 6.54 2.63
CA LYS A 81 18.09 8.01 2.79
C LYS A 81 19.34 8.72 2.25
N SER A 82 20.42 7.98 2.05
CA SER A 82 21.69 8.48 1.53
C SER A 82 21.71 8.65 0.01
N VAL A 83 20.75 8.07 -0.70
CA VAL A 83 20.75 8.06 -2.17
C VAL A 83 19.62 8.95 -2.67
N ALA A 84 19.98 9.95 -3.47
CA ALA A 84 19.03 10.81 -4.15
C ALA A 84 18.30 10.04 -5.26
N PRO A 85 16.99 10.29 -5.48
CA PRO A 85 16.21 9.62 -6.51
C PRO A 85 16.81 9.80 -7.91
N ASP A 86 17.35 10.98 -8.22
CA ASP A 86 17.89 11.31 -9.54
C ASP A 86 19.18 10.55 -9.89
N MET A 87 19.86 9.97 -8.89
CA MET A 87 21.11 9.23 -9.06
C MET A 87 20.92 7.71 -9.14
N VAL A 88 19.67 7.23 -9.02
CA VAL A 88 19.41 5.79 -9.01
C VAL A 88 19.34 5.24 -10.41
N ASP A 89 20.25 4.30 -10.65
CA ASP A 89 20.32 3.55 -11.90
C ASP A 89 19.48 2.26 -11.84
N LEU A 90 19.21 1.67 -13.01
CA LEU A 90 18.42 0.44 -13.14
C LEU A 90 19.08 -0.72 -12.37
N ALA A 91 20.40 -0.83 -12.42
CA ALA A 91 21.14 -1.90 -11.73
C ALA A 91 20.92 -1.84 -10.20
N GLN A 92 21.00 -0.64 -9.62
CA GLN A 92 20.75 -0.43 -8.18
C GLN A 92 19.29 -0.70 -7.83
N ALA A 93 18.36 -0.27 -8.70
CA ALA A 93 16.94 -0.51 -8.53
C ALA A 93 16.60 -2.01 -8.45
N VAL A 94 17.21 -2.82 -9.33
CA VAL A 94 17.08 -4.28 -9.33
C VAL A 94 17.62 -4.88 -8.04
N GLU A 95 18.80 -4.44 -7.59
CA GLU A 95 19.40 -4.94 -6.35
C GLU A 95 18.54 -4.64 -5.11
N LEU A 96 17.92 -3.46 -5.04
CA LEU A 96 17.00 -3.10 -3.96
C LEU A 96 15.73 -3.98 -3.97
N LEU A 97 15.22 -4.30 -5.16
CA LEU A 97 14.05 -5.15 -5.33
C LEU A 97 14.33 -6.60 -4.90
N THR A 98 15.49 -7.16 -5.26
CA THR A 98 15.89 -8.52 -4.85
C THR A 98 16.13 -8.61 -3.34
N LYS A 99 16.84 -7.63 -2.76
CA LYS A 99 17.03 -7.53 -1.30
C LYS A 99 15.71 -7.45 -0.56
N LYS A 100 14.74 -6.66 -1.07
CA LYS A 100 13.41 -6.60 -0.46
C LYS A 100 12.70 -7.96 -0.55
N ALA A 101 12.70 -8.60 -1.72
CA ALA A 101 12.06 -9.90 -1.91
C ALA A 101 12.62 -10.96 -0.94
N ALA A 102 13.95 -11.03 -0.77
CA ALA A 102 14.59 -11.92 0.18
C ALA A 102 14.19 -11.62 1.63
N ARG A 103 14.13 -10.34 2.02
CA ARG A 103 13.73 -9.93 3.37
C ARG A 103 12.27 -10.26 3.67
N GLU A 104 11.37 -10.07 2.72
CA GLU A 104 9.95 -10.40 2.87
C GLU A 104 9.74 -11.92 2.99
N ALA A 105 10.46 -12.73 2.19
CA ALA A 105 10.44 -14.18 2.31
C ALA A 105 10.97 -14.68 3.68
N ALA A 106 12.08 -14.11 4.15
CA ALA A 106 12.65 -14.46 5.45
C ALA A 106 11.72 -14.10 6.62
N LYS A 107 11.02 -12.95 6.53
CA LYS A 107 9.99 -12.58 7.50
C LYS A 107 8.84 -13.59 7.48
N ALA A 108 8.32 -13.94 6.30
CA ALA A 108 7.23 -14.90 6.18
C ALA A 108 7.57 -16.26 6.81
N ALA A 109 8.79 -16.77 6.60
CA ALA A 109 9.26 -18.00 7.22
C ALA A 109 9.31 -17.91 8.75
N LYS A 110 9.79 -16.79 9.31
CA LYS A 110 9.78 -16.55 10.76
C LYS A 110 8.37 -16.56 11.33
N TYR A 111 7.43 -15.86 10.69
CA TYR A 111 6.03 -15.82 11.14
C TYR A 111 5.33 -17.18 11.00
N ALA A 112 5.65 -17.97 9.97
CA ALA A 112 5.14 -19.34 9.83
C ALA A 112 5.68 -20.28 10.93
N SER A 113 6.95 -20.14 11.31
CA SER A 113 7.53 -20.92 12.42
C SER A 113 7.04 -20.49 13.81
N THR A 114 6.55 -19.25 13.95
CA THR A 114 6.04 -18.73 15.24
C THR A 114 4.58 -19.14 15.49
N SER A 115 3.80 -19.49 14.45
CA SER A 115 2.42 -19.97 14.62
C SER A 115 2.31 -21.47 14.90
N ALA A 116 3.42 -22.23 14.83
CA ALA A 116 3.44 -23.66 15.11
C ALA A 116 3.80 -24.02 16.58
N SER A 117 4.12 -23.03 17.42
CA SER A 117 4.54 -23.26 18.81
C SER A 117 3.46 -22.94 19.86
N VAL A 118 2.21 -22.62 19.48
CA VAL A 118 1.12 -22.41 20.45
C VAL A 118 0.13 -23.56 20.46
N THR A 119 0.58 -24.79 20.69
CA THR A 119 -0.30 -25.86 21.18
C THR A 119 0.48 -26.90 22.00
N THR A 120 -0.17 -27.39 23.06
CA THR A 120 0.19 -28.39 24.10
C THR A 120 0.62 -27.71 25.41
N THR A 121 -0.27 -27.48 26.38
CA THR A 121 -0.96 -28.52 27.17
C THR A 121 -2.45 -28.24 27.44
N ALA A 122 -3.31 -29.17 27.04
CA ALA A 122 -4.64 -29.50 27.60
C ALA A 122 -4.91 -31.00 27.22
N PRO A 123 -5.87 -31.79 27.79
CA PRO A 123 -7.09 -31.50 28.59
C PRO A 123 -7.35 -32.60 29.71
N PRO A 124 -8.55 -32.95 30.28
CA PRO A 124 -9.94 -32.48 30.07
C PRO A 124 -10.85 -32.33 31.33
N VAL A 125 -12.11 -31.96 31.07
CA VAL A 125 -13.35 -32.08 31.89
C VAL A 125 -13.55 -31.25 33.18
N ALA A 126 -14.47 -30.29 33.12
CA ALA A 126 -15.62 -30.23 34.03
C ALA A 126 -16.69 -29.28 33.46
N LEU A 127 -17.78 -29.88 32.97
CA LEU A 127 -19.07 -29.23 32.85
C LEU A 127 -19.46 -28.63 34.21
N SER A 128 -19.91 -27.38 34.25
CA SER A 128 -20.96 -26.94 35.17
C SER A 128 -21.54 -25.61 34.69
N ALA A 129 -22.85 -25.59 34.65
CA ALA A 129 -23.70 -24.58 34.05
C ALA A 129 -24.12 -23.48 35.05
N THR A 130 -24.90 -22.53 34.52
CA THR A 130 -26.08 -21.91 35.17
C THR A 130 -25.91 -20.49 35.77
N VAL A 131 -26.40 -19.53 34.98
CA VAL A 131 -27.43 -18.52 35.31
C VAL A 131 -27.12 -17.25 36.12
N ALA A 132 -27.70 -16.17 35.59
CA ALA A 132 -28.26 -14.99 36.25
C ALA A 132 -27.38 -14.11 37.15
N GLY A 133 -27.29 -12.83 36.78
CA GLY A 133 -26.91 -11.80 37.76
C GLY A 133 -26.79 -10.41 37.15
N LYS A 134 -27.74 -9.54 37.49
CA LYS A 134 -28.01 -8.25 36.88
C LYS A 134 -27.46 -7.12 37.74
N SER A 135 -26.75 -6.16 37.14
CA SER A 135 -26.69 -4.76 37.62
C SER A 135 -26.14 -3.87 36.50
N ARG A 136 -26.98 -3.23 35.67
CA ARG A 136 -27.73 -1.98 35.91
C ARG A 136 -26.84 -0.73 35.99
N ALA A 137 -26.74 -0.08 34.81
CA ALA A 137 -27.04 1.33 34.54
C ALA A 137 -26.58 2.45 35.49
N LYS A 138 -25.87 3.43 34.92
CA LYS A 138 -26.04 4.91 34.94
C LYS A 138 -24.69 5.55 34.55
N ALA A 139 -24.54 6.73 33.97
CA ALA A 139 -25.37 7.69 33.24
C ALA A 139 -24.42 8.85 32.81
N LYS A 140 -24.87 9.62 31.80
CA LYS A 140 -24.27 10.83 31.19
C LYS A 140 -23.74 11.91 32.15
N SER A 141 -22.75 12.69 31.68
CA SER A 141 -22.75 14.18 31.58
C SER A 141 -21.43 14.62 30.91
N LYS A 142 -21.38 15.22 29.71
CA LYS A 142 -21.64 16.63 29.29
C LYS A 142 -21.27 17.68 30.35
N LYS A 143 -20.19 18.45 30.11
CA LYS A 143 -20.19 19.91 30.35
C LYS A 143 -19.08 20.62 29.55
N GLU A 144 -19.53 21.62 28.79
CA GLU A 144 -18.77 22.66 28.10
C GLU A 144 -18.29 23.76 29.06
N ALA A 145 -17.37 24.58 28.55
CA ALA A 145 -17.08 25.97 28.90
C ALA A 145 -16.22 26.25 30.15
N LYS A 146 -15.03 26.81 29.88
CA LYS A 146 -14.72 28.18 30.29
C LYS A 146 -13.87 28.86 29.22
#